data_AF-A0A2H0IJX0-F1
#
_entry.id   AF-A0A2H0IJX0-F1
#
_cell.length_a   1.000
_cell.length_b   1.000
_cell.length_c   1.000
_cell.angle_alpha   90.00
_cell.angle_beta   90.00
_cell.angle_gamma   90.00
#
_symmetry.space_group_name_H-M   'P 1'
#
loop_
_entity.id
_entity.type
_entity.pdbx_description
1 polymer ?
#
loop_
_entity_poly.entity_id
_entity_poly.type
_entity_poly.pdbx_seq_one_letter_code
_entity_poly.pdbx_strand_id
1 'polypeptide(L)'
;MKLKLEVYQIILILGFIFFQSCERGKINEFYSSTFEISVDSLVISLDSKASQVYSNATYLNTNVKEQFLALNRQNGAIYVFDLKTRKVENTIVLPDSGPHAVSNIQGFIFRPKSNTIIVISNLRIQEFDFNGNIISQHYFESNKVDAISGVDWSAYYIDFEAPKMKGGNNYFDVTNESIFLGVSSLLKQESDSKKSSNLNPFLVNIDWNNKNGRLMEVSLPSNLLKYNKLVTLDAYDVELALTPYILSIPNSDTLLITFNKTGDIYILDKRTSTLNLEVSEFEFASSEAKSFDEFMPNESNLTRRLGEYNNLTAFYGPMIFDQKNQVYYRVYSPAASESHDSKSHFLVIYDLDLKKLDEFILPNRFGIVDFVGKDGLYIRKRVQLNEEQLEYYMLSFSKK
;
A
#
# COMPACT_ATOMS: atom_id res chain seq x y z
N MET A 1 -29.80 -61.04 -17.75
CA MET A 1 -30.23 -59.62 -17.60
C MET A 1 -29.93 -59.01 -16.23
N LYS A 2 -29.51 -59.78 -15.20
CA LYS A 2 -29.21 -59.24 -13.85
C LYS A 2 -27.84 -58.53 -13.71
N LEU A 3 -26.84 -58.90 -14.50
CA LEU A 3 -25.48 -58.31 -14.42
C LEU A 3 -25.38 -56.82 -14.82
N LYS A 4 -26.35 -56.28 -15.57
CA LYS A 4 -26.30 -54.86 -15.96
C LYS A 4 -26.65 -53.91 -14.82
N LEU A 5 -27.42 -54.35 -13.82
CA LEU A 5 -27.88 -53.47 -12.74
C LEU A 5 -26.77 -53.16 -11.73
N GLU A 6 -25.88 -54.13 -11.48
CA GLU A 6 -24.79 -54.00 -10.50
C GLU A 6 -23.69 -53.03 -10.97
N VAL A 7 -23.43 -52.98 -12.28
CA VAL A 7 -22.43 -52.05 -12.86
C VAL A 7 -22.90 -50.60 -12.76
N TYR A 8 -24.19 -50.33 -12.97
CA TYR A 8 -24.74 -48.98 -12.82
C TYR A 8 -24.69 -48.49 -11.37
N GLN A 9 -24.93 -49.38 -10.39
CA GLN A 9 -24.82 -49.02 -8.97
C GLN A 9 -23.38 -48.68 -8.57
N ILE A 10 -22.39 -49.42 -9.08
CA ILE A 10 -20.97 -49.14 -8.82
C ILE A 10 -20.55 -47.80 -9.44
N ILE A 11 -20.99 -47.48 -10.66
CA ILE A 11 -20.69 -46.19 -11.31
C ILE A 11 -21.33 -45.02 -10.56
N LEU A 12 -22.55 -45.20 -10.02
CA LEU A 12 -23.26 -44.17 -9.28
C LEU A 12 -22.60 -43.90 -7.90
N ILE A 13 -22.12 -44.95 -7.24
CA ILE A 13 -21.36 -44.84 -5.98
C ILE A 13 -19.99 -44.18 -6.22
N LEU A 14 -19.28 -44.57 -7.27
CA LEU A 14 -18.00 -43.93 -7.65
C LEU A 14 -18.20 -42.46 -8.01
N GLY A 15 -19.25 -42.12 -8.76
CA GLY A 15 -19.62 -40.73 -9.03
C GLY A 15 -19.83 -39.92 -7.75
N PHE A 16 -20.54 -40.47 -6.77
CA PHE A 16 -20.79 -39.79 -5.49
C PHE A 16 -19.51 -39.55 -4.67
N ILE A 17 -18.55 -40.48 -4.72
CA ILE A 17 -17.25 -40.33 -4.06
C ILE A 17 -16.41 -39.22 -4.73
N PHE A 18 -16.45 -39.12 -6.07
CA PHE A 18 -15.74 -38.05 -6.79
C PHE A 18 -16.38 -36.65 -6.61
N PHE A 19 -17.70 -36.56 -6.40
CA PHE A 19 -18.37 -35.26 -6.15
C PHE A 19 -18.20 -34.75 -4.71
N GLN A 20 -17.83 -35.60 -3.74
CA GLN A 20 -17.51 -35.13 -2.38
C GLN A 20 -16.09 -34.57 -2.24
N SER A 21 -15.23 -34.74 -3.26
CA SER A 21 -13.87 -34.19 -3.27
C SER A 21 -13.79 -32.73 -3.74
N CYS A 22 -14.92 -32.04 -3.86
CA CYS A 22 -14.93 -30.58 -3.73
C CYS A 22 -14.76 -30.24 -2.25
N GLU A 23 -13.55 -30.45 -1.72
CA GLU A 23 -13.14 -29.75 -0.52
C GLU A 23 -13.24 -28.26 -0.83
N ARG A 24 -14.33 -27.63 -0.38
CA ARG A 24 -14.27 -26.26 0.07
C ARG A 24 -13.20 -26.27 1.15
N GLY A 25 -11.96 -25.99 0.74
CA GLY A 25 -10.84 -25.87 1.66
C GLY A 25 -11.33 -25.01 2.80
N LYS A 26 -11.50 -25.63 3.96
CA LYS A 26 -11.87 -24.92 5.17
C LYS A 26 -10.77 -23.90 5.32
N ILE A 27 -11.10 -22.63 5.09
CA ILE A 27 -10.20 -21.53 5.37
C ILE A 27 -9.77 -21.76 6.81
N ASN A 28 -8.49 -22.04 7.00
CA ASN A 28 -7.91 -22.40 8.28
C ASN A 28 -8.46 -21.46 9.36
N GLU A 29 -8.90 -22.02 10.47
CA GLU A 29 -9.41 -21.24 11.60
C GLU A 29 -8.39 -20.15 11.95
N PHE A 30 -8.82 -18.89 11.90
CA PHE A 30 -8.03 -17.77 12.38
C PHE A 30 -7.93 -17.92 13.92
N TYR A 31 -6.79 -18.38 14.43
CA TYR A 31 -6.56 -18.43 15.87
C TYR A 31 -6.28 -17.01 16.36
N SER A 32 -7.24 -16.48 17.11
CA SER A 32 -7.19 -15.16 17.73
C SER A 32 -7.47 -15.26 19.20
N SER A 33 -6.68 -14.58 20.04
CA SER A 33 -6.97 -14.51 21.47
C SER A 33 -7.97 -13.41 21.82
N THR A 34 -8.02 -12.33 21.02
CA THR A 34 -8.77 -11.11 21.36
C THR A 34 -10.01 -10.87 20.48
N PHE A 35 -9.96 -11.27 19.22
CA PHE A 35 -10.99 -10.96 18.23
C PHE A 35 -11.64 -12.22 17.64
N GLU A 36 -12.89 -12.12 17.25
CA GLU A 36 -13.51 -13.04 16.30
C GLU A 36 -13.50 -12.37 14.92
N ILE A 37 -13.00 -13.08 13.92
CA ILE A 37 -12.87 -12.58 12.55
C ILE A 37 -13.89 -13.30 11.67
N SER A 38 -14.75 -12.53 11.03
CA SER A 38 -15.58 -13.05 9.93
C SER A 38 -15.04 -12.56 8.59
N VAL A 39 -15.05 -13.46 7.61
CA VAL A 39 -14.59 -13.19 6.24
C VAL A 39 -15.77 -13.23 5.29
N ASP A 40 -16.00 -12.13 4.60
CA ASP A 40 -16.95 -12.01 3.50
C ASP A 40 -16.21 -11.53 2.23
N SER A 41 -16.95 -11.23 1.17
CA SER A 41 -16.43 -10.72 -0.09
C SER A 41 -17.20 -9.51 -0.59
N LEU A 42 -16.46 -8.56 -1.14
CA LEU A 42 -17.02 -7.45 -1.91
C LEU A 42 -16.62 -7.65 -3.37
N VAL A 43 -17.61 -7.60 -4.25
CA VAL A 43 -17.40 -7.61 -5.71
C VAL A 43 -18.04 -6.34 -6.27
N ILE A 44 -17.23 -5.50 -6.92
CA ILE A 44 -17.68 -4.28 -7.59
C ILE A 44 -17.59 -4.53 -9.09
N SER A 45 -18.69 -4.29 -9.81
CA SER A 45 -18.70 -4.36 -11.27
C SER A 45 -18.03 -3.14 -11.88
N LEU A 46 -17.13 -3.37 -12.83
CA LEU A 46 -16.48 -2.35 -13.64
C LEU A 46 -17.28 -2.12 -14.92
N ASP A 47 -17.27 -0.89 -15.40
CA ASP A 47 -17.78 -0.56 -16.74
C ASP A 47 -16.63 -0.53 -17.75
N SER A 48 -16.93 -0.19 -19.02
CA SER A 48 -15.92 -0.10 -20.07
C SER A 48 -14.87 1.01 -19.87
N LYS A 49 -15.06 1.90 -18.88
CA LYS A 49 -14.18 3.04 -18.61
C LYS A 49 -13.26 2.78 -17.41
N ALA A 50 -13.66 1.88 -16.52
CA ALA A 50 -12.87 1.49 -15.37
C ALA A 50 -11.98 0.28 -15.67
N SER A 51 -10.93 0.12 -14.86
CA SER A 51 -10.02 -1.01 -14.94
C SER A 51 -9.73 -1.52 -13.54
N GLN A 52 -9.49 -2.81 -13.45
CA GLN A 52 -8.98 -3.41 -12.22
C GLN A 52 -7.60 -2.84 -11.82
N VAL A 53 -6.83 -2.27 -12.76
CA VAL A 53 -5.51 -1.72 -12.46
C VAL A 53 -5.63 -0.31 -11.87
N TYR A 54 -5.16 -0.13 -10.64
CA TYR A 54 -5.00 1.16 -9.98
C TYR A 54 -3.75 1.13 -9.09
N SER A 55 -3.28 2.31 -8.68
CA SER A 55 -2.03 2.48 -7.92
C SER A 55 -2.16 3.06 -6.52
N ASN A 56 -3.26 3.73 -6.26
CA ASN A 56 -3.53 4.37 -4.98
C ASN A 56 -5.05 4.38 -4.82
N ALA A 57 -5.52 4.24 -3.59
CA ALA A 57 -6.93 4.23 -3.32
C ALA A 57 -7.23 4.82 -1.93
N THR A 58 -8.42 5.36 -1.77
CA THR A 58 -8.86 5.94 -0.52
C THR A 58 -10.34 5.68 -0.29
N TYR A 59 -10.73 5.60 0.96
CA TYR A 59 -12.10 5.37 1.38
C TYR A 59 -12.74 6.68 1.86
N LEU A 60 -13.99 6.89 1.45
CA LEU A 60 -14.79 8.05 1.79
C LEU A 60 -16.10 7.59 2.41
N ASN A 61 -16.32 7.96 3.67
CA ASN A 61 -17.62 7.85 4.31
C ASN A 61 -18.19 9.23 4.62
N THR A 62 -19.31 9.55 3.99
CA THR A 62 -20.14 10.70 4.33
C THR A 62 -21.43 10.20 4.96
N ASN A 63 -22.16 11.06 5.68
CA ASN A 63 -23.45 10.69 6.28
C ASN A 63 -24.49 10.17 5.25
N VAL A 64 -24.30 10.49 3.97
CA VAL A 64 -25.22 10.14 2.89
C VAL A 64 -24.70 8.94 2.10
N LYS A 65 -23.39 8.69 2.12
CA LYS A 65 -22.76 7.84 1.10
C LYS A 65 -21.42 7.27 1.51
N GLU A 66 -21.23 6.02 1.09
CA GLU A 66 -20.01 5.27 1.25
C GLU A 66 -19.37 5.03 -0.13
N GLN A 67 -18.17 5.55 -0.32
CA GLN A 67 -17.45 5.54 -1.59
C GLN A 67 -16.02 5.04 -1.42
N PHE A 68 -15.51 4.46 -2.49
CA PHE A 68 -14.12 4.06 -2.64
C PHE A 68 -13.59 4.78 -3.88
N LEU A 69 -12.43 5.42 -3.78
CA LEU A 69 -11.80 6.12 -4.89
C LEU A 69 -10.49 5.40 -5.23
N ALA A 70 -10.22 5.18 -6.52
CA ALA A 70 -8.98 4.55 -6.96
C ALA A 70 -8.36 5.26 -8.16
N LEU A 71 -7.06 5.54 -8.08
CA LEU A 71 -6.30 6.19 -9.15
C LEU A 71 -5.74 5.16 -10.12
N ASN A 72 -6.16 5.26 -11.37
CA ASN A 72 -5.51 4.59 -12.48
C ASN A 72 -4.50 5.55 -13.14
N ARG A 73 -3.21 5.30 -12.88
CA ARG A 73 -2.10 6.09 -13.45
C ARG A 73 -1.93 5.90 -14.96
N GLN A 74 -2.42 4.80 -15.54
CA GLN A 74 -2.23 4.51 -16.97
C GLN A 74 -3.09 5.41 -17.85
N ASN A 75 -4.31 5.70 -17.43
CA ASN A 75 -5.23 6.58 -18.15
C ASN A 75 -5.48 7.93 -17.45
N GLY A 76 -4.77 8.20 -16.34
CA GLY A 76 -4.89 9.45 -15.61
C GLY A 76 -6.30 9.68 -15.04
N ALA A 77 -6.98 8.63 -14.58
CA ALA A 77 -8.33 8.75 -14.06
C ALA A 77 -8.43 8.34 -12.59
N ILE A 78 -9.32 8.99 -11.85
CA ILE A 78 -9.74 8.56 -10.52
C ILE A 78 -11.15 7.99 -10.64
N TYR A 79 -11.28 6.69 -10.43
CA TYR A 79 -12.57 6.01 -10.39
C TYR A 79 -13.21 6.24 -9.04
N VAL A 80 -14.50 6.58 -9.04
CA VAL A 80 -15.33 6.71 -7.85
C VAL A 80 -16.33 5.59 -7.85
N PHE A 81 -16.20 4.69 -6.89
CA PHE A 81 -17.06 3.53 -6.70
C PHE A 81 -18.05 3.79 -5.57
N ASP A 82 -19.32 3.46 -5.78
CA ASP A 82 -20.33 3.46 -4.73
C ASP A 82 -20.38 2.05 -4.11
N LEU A 83 -20.06 1.94 -2.82
CA LEU A 83 -19.94 0.64 -2.15
C LEU A 83 -21.31 0.01 -1.86
N LYS A 84 -22.40 0.79 -1.85
CA LYS A 84 -23.76 0.30 -1.65
C LYS A 84 -24.30 -0.35 -2.93
N THR A 85 -24.13 0.32 -4.06
CA THR A 85 -24.57 -0.18 -5.38
C THR A 85 -23.57 -1.13 -6.02
N ARG A 86 -22.32 -1.15 -5.53
CA ARG A 86 -21.21 -1.99 -5.99
C ARG A 86 -20.87 -1.76 -7.47
N LYS A 87 -20.86 -0.49 -7.88
CA LYS A 87 -20.61 -0.06 -9.26
C LYS A 87 -19.70 1.15 -9.31
N VAL A 88 -19.07 1.36 -10.48
CA VAL A 88 -18.48 2.65 -10.85
C VAL A 88 -19.62 3.66 -10.91
N GLU A 89 -19.49 4.72 -10.13
CA GLU A 89 -20.44 5.82 -10.13
C GLU A 89 -19.97 6.97 -11.03
N ASN A 90 -18.70 7.34 -10.89
CA ASN A 90 -18.12 8.47 -11.60
C ASN A 90 -16.67 8.15 -11.97
N THR A 91 -16.15 8.86 -12.96
CA THR A 91 -14.75 8.83 -13.37
C THR A 91 -14.26 10.25 -13.53
N ILE A 92 -13.29 10.63 -12.71
CA ILE A 92 -12.67 11.95 -12.74
C ILE A 92 -11.44 11.83 -13.65
N VAL A 93 -11.54 12.38 -14.86
CA VAL A 93 -10.45 12.36 -15.84
C VAL A 93 -9.52 13.54 -15.54
N LEU A 94 -8.25 13.24 -15.28
CA LEU A 94 -7.23 14.26 -15.09
C LEU A 94 -6.71 14.68 -16.47
N PRO A 95 -6.54 15.98 -16.74
CA PRO A 95 -6.03 16.45 -18.03
C PRO A 95 -4.64 15.87 -18.27
N ASP A 96 -4.37 15.32 -19.44
CA ASP A 96 -3.07 14.75 -19.83
C ASP A 96 -2.20 15.72 -20.65
N SER A 97 -2.79 16.84 -21.08
CA SER A 97 -2.21 17.79 -22.02
C SER A 97 -2.61 19.23 -21.69
N GLY A 98 -1.89 20.19 -22.29
CA GLY A 98 -2.09 21.62 -22.07
C GLY A 98 -1.46 22.17 -20.77
N PRO A 99 -1.72 23.44 -20.44
CA PRO A 99 -1.10 24.12 -19.28
C PRO A 99 -1.46 23.48 -17.93
N HIS A 100 -2.52 22.68 -17.92
CA HIS A 100 -3.10 22.08 -16.73
C HIS A 100 -2.89 20.57 -16.63
N ALA A 101 -2.13 19.98 -17.56
CA ALA A 101 -1.85 18.54 -17.59
C ALA A 101 -1.43 17.99 -16.22
N VAL A 102 -1.67 16.72 -15.93
CA VAL A 102 -1.20 16.05 -14.71
C VAL A 102 -0.26 14.92 -15.13
N SER A 103 0.95 15.30 -15.50
CA SER A 103 2.00 14.37 -15.92
C SER A 103 2.64 13.66 -14.72
N ASN A 104 2.87 12.36 -14.82
CA ASN A 104 3.51 11.54 -13.78
C ASN A 104 2.85 11.68 -12.40
N ILE A 105 1.56 11.34 -12.33
CA ILE A 105 0.79 11.34 -11.08
C ILE A 105 1.42 10.34 -10.11
N GLN A 106 1.70 10.77 -8.89
CA GLN A 106 2.23 9.91 -7.82
C GLN A 106 1.14 9.38 -6.90
N GLY A 107 0.09 10.16 -6.67
CA GLY A 107 -1.07 9.73 -5.94
C GLY A 107 -2.08 10.85 -5.79
N PHE A 108 -3.10 10.61 -4.99
CA PHE A 108 -4.10 11.61 -4.66
C PHE A 108 -4.55 11.46 -3.21
N ILE A 109 -5.18 12.50 -2.69
CA ILE A 109 -5.88 12.50 -1.41
C ILE A 109 -7.24 13.13 -1.59
N PHE A 110 -8.22 12.56 -0.92
CA PHE A 110 -9.51 13.19 -0.74
C PHE A 110 -9.53 14.08 0.52
N ARG A 111 -10.09 15.29 0.40
CA ARG A 111 -10.31 16.23 1.52
C ARG A 111 -11.79 16.29 1.88
N PRO A 112 -12.25 15.58 2.93
CA PRO A 112 -13.66 15.54 3.29
C PRO A 112 -14.29 16.90 3.58
N LYS A 113 -13.54 17.80 4.23
CA LYS A 113 -14.07 19.11 4.63
C LYS A 113 -14.37 20.04 3.45
N SER A 114 -13.53 20.02 2.41
CA SER A 114 -13.69 20.84 1.21
C SER A 114 -14.40 20.11 0.08
N ASN A 115 -14.59 18.79 0.19
CA ASN A 115 -15.09 17.93 -0.87
C ASN A 115 -14.24 18.05 -2.15
N THR A 116 -12.92 18.09 -1.98
CA THR A 116 -11.94 18.24 -3.07
C THR A 116 -10.95 17.09 -3.10
N ILE A 117 -10.28 16.93 -4.23
CA ILE A 117 -9.21 15.94 -4.43
C ILE A 117 -7.91 16.68 -4.66
N ILE A 118 -6.89 16.40 -3.85
CA ILE A 118 -5.52 16.82 -4.12
C ILE A 118 -4.84 15.73 -4.92
N VAL A 119 -4.33 16.07 -6.10
CA VAL A 119 -3.48 15.19 -6.92
C VAL A 119 -2.05 15.68 -6.85
N ILE A 120 -1.15 14.74 -6.58
CA ILE A 120 0.28 15.00 -6.43
C ILE A 120 0.99 14.40 -7.63
N SER A 121 1.79 15.20 -8.31
CA SER A 121 2.63 14.80 -9.44
C SER A 121 4.08 15.22 -9.18
N ASN A 122 5.01 14.85 -10.05
CA ASN A 122 6.43 15.23 -9.89
C ASN A 122 6.68 16.74 -9.75
N LEU A 123 5.90 17.56 -10.43
CA LEU A 123 6.19 18.99 -10.59
C LEU A 123 5.20 19.89 -9.84
N ARG A 124 4.06 19.34 -9.46
CA ARG A 124 2.94 20.13 -8.96
C ARG A 124 2.00 19.34 -8.08
N ILE A 125 1.30 20.09 -7.26
CA ILE A 125 0.12 19.67 -6.53
C ILE A 125 -1.06 20.44 -7.11
N GLN A 126 -2.12 19.72 -7.46
CA GLN A 126 -3.33 20.29 -8.05
C GLN A 126 -4.54 19.87 -7.24
N GLU A 127 -5.45 20.80 -6.98
CA GLU A 127 -6.72 20.52 -6.31
C GLU A 127 -7.84 20.50 -7.35
N PHE A 128 -8.69 19.48 -7.28
CA PHE A 128 -9.81 19.25 -8.18
C PHE A 128 -11.12 19.17 -7.39
N ASP A 129 -12.21 19.58 -8.02
CA ASP A 129 -13.55 19.17 -7.58
C ASP A 129 -13.87 17.74 -8.08
N PHE A 130 -15.03 17.20 -7.68
CA PHE A 130 -15.49 15.87 -8.13
C PHE A 130 -15.93 15.81 -9.60
N ASN A 131 -16.00 16.95 -10.28
CA ASN A 131 -16.29 16.99 -11.72
C ASN A 131 -14.99 17.01 -12.55
N GLY A 132 -13.83 17.06 -11.91
CA GLY A 132 -12.53 17.17 -12.58
C GLY A 132 -12.12 18.60 -12.92
N ASN A 133 -12.80 19.62 -12.42
CA ASN A 133 -12.39 21.01 -12.59
C ASN A 133 -11.25 21.33 -11.61
N ILE A 134 -10.22 22.02 -12.09
CA ILE A 134 -9.11 22.48 -11.26
C ILE A 134 -9.58 23.67 -10.42
N ILE A 135 -9.43 23.56 -9.11
CA ILE A 135 -9.68 24.60 -8.12
C ILE A 135 -8.40 25.41 -7.89
N SER A 136 -7.26 24.72 -7.71
CA SER A 136 -5.98 25.35 -7.44
C SER A 136 -4.81 24.52 -7.97
N GLN A 137 -3.66 25.16 -8.19
CA GLN A 137 -2.43 24.49 -8.61
C GLN A 137 -1.20 25.17 -8.00
N HIS A 138 -0.24 24.36 -7.58
CA HIS A 138 0.99 24.78 -6.94
C HIS A 138 2.17 24.04 -7.57
N TYR A 139 3.18 24.78 -8.02
CA TYR A 139 4.42 24.22 -8.53
C TYR A 139 5.42 24.05 -7.39
N PHE A 140 6.16 22.95 -7.41
CA PHE A 140 7.35 22.83 -6.57
C PHE A 140 8.43 23.78 -7.10
N GLU A 141 9.13 24.47 -6.20
CA GLU A 141 10.33 25.23 -6.57
C GLU A 141 11.37 24.27 -7.17
N SER A 142 12.00 24.62 -8.30
CA SER A 142 12.90 23.74 -9.07
C SER A 142 13.96 23.04 -8.21
N ASN A 143 14.48 23.72 -7.20
CA ASN A 143 15.54 23.19 -6.32
C ASN A 143 15.03 22.15 -5.30
N LYS A 144 13.70 21.99 -5.20
CA LYS A 144 13.01 20.97 -4.39
C LYS A 144 12.39 19.87 -5.25
N VAL A 145 12.31 20.08 -6.57
CA VAL A 145 11.76 19.11 -7.53
C VAL A 145 12.62 17.87 -7.60
N ASP A 146 13.95 17.99 -7.59
CA ASP A 146 14.84 16.84 -7.73
C ASP A 146 14.62 15.78 -6.64
N ALA A 147 14.33 16.19 -5.41
CA ALA A 147 14.01 15.31 -4.28
C ALA A 147 12.66 14.57 -4.42
N ILE A 148 11.72 15.12 -5.21
CA ILE A 148 10.39 14.55 -5.45
C ILE A 148 10.36 13.75 -6.76
N SER A 149 11.15 14.16 -7.76
CA SER A 149 11.17 13.57 -9.10
C SER A 149 11.95 12.27 -9.20
N GLY A 150 12.90 12.03 -8.30
CA GLY A 150 13.65 10.77 -8.26
C GLY A 150 12.88 9.60 -7.68
N VAL A 151 11.66 9.84 -7.19
CA VAL A 151 10.81 8.74 -6.77
C VAL A 151 10.10 8.19 -8.00
N ASP A 152 10.75 7.25 -8.70
CA ASP A 152 10.08 6.40 -9.67
C ASP A 152 9.35 5.26 -8.94
N TRP A 153 8.14 5.58 -8.45
CA TRP A 153 7.24 4.62 -7.81
C TRP A 153 6.70 3.55 -8.79
N SER A 154 7.22 3.47 -10.02
CA SER A 154 6.93 2.42 -10.99
C SER A 154 7.95 1.28 -11.03
N ALA A 155 9.15 1.48 -10.46
CA ALA A 155 10.24 0.50 -10.56
C ALA A 155 10.15 -0.68 -9.58
N TYR A 156 9.30 -0.62 -8.54
CA TYR A 156 9.42 -1.52 -7.39
C TYR A 156 8.83 -2.94 -7.49
N TYR A 157 8.24 -3.33 -8.62
CA TYR A 157 7.70 -4.69 -8.76
C TYR A 157 7.92 -5.22 -10.17
N ILE A 158 9.12 -5.76 -10.41
CA ILE A 158 9.37 -6.71 -11.49
C ILE A 158 8.85 -8.06 -11.00
N ASP A 159 7.52 -8.25 -11.07
CA ASP A 159 6.91 -9.58 -10.97
C ASP A 159 6.49 -9.98 -12.39
N PHE A 160 7.14 -11.01 -12.95
CA PHE A 160 7.06 -11.34 -14.37
C PHE A 160 5.74 -12.02 -14.77
N GLU A 161 4.84 -12.37 -13.84
CA GLU A 161 3.66 -13.20 -14.16
C GLU A 161 2.33 -12.78 -13.50
N ALA A 162 2.27 -11.66 -12.76
CA ALA A 162 1.00 -11.13 -12.21
C ALA A 162 0.67 -9.74 -12.80
N PRO A 163 -0.59 -9.45 -13.19
CA PRO A 163 -0.98 -8.10 -13.60
C PRO A 163 -0.64 -7.12 -12.48
N LYS A 164 0.18 -6.11 -12.81
CA LYS A 164 0.80 -5.13 -11.91
C LYS A 164 -0.23 -4.49 -10.96
N MET A 165 -0.41 -5.06 -9.77
CA MET A 165 -1.28 -4.50 -8.73
C MET A 165 -0.47 -3.59 -7.82
N LYS A 166 -0.87 -2.32 -7.73
CA LYS A 166 -0.28 -1.33 -6.84
C LYS A 166 -1.35 -0.91 -5.82
N GLY A 167 -1.42 -1.61 -4.70
CA GLY A 167 -2.35 -1.29 -3.61
C GLY A 167 -1.70 -0.40 -2.54
N GLY A 168 -2.48 0.51 -1.98
CA GLY A 168 -2.31 1.04 -0.61
C GLY A 168 -1.07 1.88 -0.27
N ASN A 169 -0.36 2.50 -1.21
CA ASN A 169 0.82 3.25 -0.82
C ASN A 169 0.49 4.64 -0.22
N ASN A 170 0.31 4.73 1.09
CA ASN A 170 0.28 5.99 1.83
C ASN A 170 1.72 6.52 1.98
N TYR A 171 2.33 6.91 0.86
CA TYR A 171 3.62 7.59 0.84
C TYR A 171 3.51 9.05 1.24
N PHE A 172 2.29 9.49 1.51
CA PHE A 172 1.99 10.82 1.94
C PHE A 172 0.71 10.82 2.75
N ASP A 173 0.54 11.86 3.55
CA ASP A 173 -0.73 12.11 4.22
C ASP A 173 -1.02 13.61 4.31
N VAL A 174 -2.29 13.97 4.44
CA VAL A 174 -2.75 15.36 4.45
C VAL A 174 -3.48 15.63 5.75
N THR A 175 -3.03 16.67 6.41
CA THR A 175 -3.78 17.35 7.46
C THR A 175 -4.55 18.52 6.84
N ASN A 176 -5.34 19.26 7.63
CA ASN A 176 -6.08 20.40 7.09
C ASN A 176 -5.17 21.46 6.44
N GLU A 177 -3.90 21.54 6.85
CA GLU A 177 -2.98 22.63 6.52
C GLU A 177 -1.68 22.17 5.85
N SER A 178 -1.34 20.89 5.94
CA SER A 178 -0.05 20.34 5.49
C SER A 178 -0.20 19.03 4.74
N ILE A 179 0.65 18.85 3.73
CA ILE A 179 0.90 17.58 3.05
C ILE A 179 2.27 17.05 3.48
N PHE A 180 2.32 15.84 4.00
CA PHE A 180 3.56 15.15 4.33
C PHE A 180 3.88 14.17 3.22
N LEU A 181 5.07 14.24 2.62
CA LEU A 181 5.51 13.36 1.53
C LEU A 181 6.77 12.61 1.94
N GLY A 182 6.77 11.29 1.79
CA GLY A 182 7.97 10.48 1.81
C GLY A 182 8.82 10.77 0.58
N VAL A 183 10.11 10.98 0.78
CA VAL A 183 11.10 11.15 -0.30
C VAL A 183 12.17 10.08 -0.19
N SER A 184 12.63 9.61 -1.36
CA SER A 184 13.85 8.82 -1.45
C SER A 184 15.03 9.65 -0.95
N SER A 185 15.85 9.08 -0.07
CA SER A 185 16.97 9.80 0.53
C SER A 185 18.26 9.74 -0.31
N LEU A 186 18.29 9.04 -1.45
CA LEU A 186 19.52 8.88 -2.25
C LEU A 186 19.82 10.06 -3.17
N LEU A 187 18.83 10.90 -3.49
CA LEU A 187 18.95 11.97 -4.49
C LEU A 187 19.96 13.06 -4.13
N LYS A 188 20.42 13.12 -2.87
CA LYS A 188 21.33 14.16 -2.39
C LYS A 188 22.80 13.73 -2.35
N GLN A 189 23.12 12.44 -2.45
CA GLN A 189 24.50 11.96 -2.27
C GLN A 189 25.42 12.25 -3.46
N GLU A 190 24.90 12.28 -4.69
CA GLU A 190 25.77 12.38 -5.88
C GLU A 190 26.12 13.80 -6.30
N SER A 191 25.24 14.78 -6.08
CA SER A 191 25.47 16.14 -6.60
C SER A 191 26.50 16.95 -5.81
N ASP A 192 26.81 16.54 -4.58
CA ASP A 192 27.58 17.36 -3.64
C ASP A 192 28.64 16.52 -2.90
N SER A 193 29.55 15.88 -3.65
CA SER A 193 30.74 15.19 -3.11
C SER A 193 31.65 16.06 -2.22
N LYS A 194 31.34 17.36 -2.06
CA LYS A 194 32.05 18.33 -1.21
C LYS A 194 31.23 18.92 -0.06
N LYS A 195 29.94 18.57 0.13
CA LYS A 195 29.14 19.05 1.28
C LYS A 195 28.66 17.89 2.14
N SER A 196 29.38 17.67 3.23
CA SER A 196 29.20 16.63 4.24
C SER A 196 27.97 16.81 5.14
N SER A 197 26.83 17.33 4.64
CA SER A 197 25.62 17.28 5.45
C SER A 197 25.11 15.83 5.44
N ASN A 198 25.42 15.06 6.49
CA ASN A 198 24.93 13.70 6.75
C ASN A 198 23.40 13.60 6.89
N LEU A 199 22.66 14.65 6.53
CA LEU A 199 21.21 14.70 6.60
C LEU A 199 20.68 14.05 5.32
N ASN A 200 20.15 12.84 5.50
CA ASN A 200 19.37 12.10 4.51
C ASN A 200 17.88 12.37 4.82
N PRO A 201 17.30 13.50 4.37
CA PRO A 201 15.89 13.77 4.59
C PRO A 201 15.08 12.70 3.84
N PHE A 202 14.12 12.08 4.54
CA PHE A 202 13.20 11.11 3.94
C PHE A 202 11.74 11.60 3.97
N LEU A 203 11.50 12.79 4.51
CA LEU A 203 10.18 13.39 4.64
C LEU A 203 10.21 14.86 4.18
N VAL A 204 9.13 15.31 3.53
CA VAL A 204 8.90 16.70 3.15
C VAL A 204 7.53 17.12 3.72
N ASN A 205 7.46 18.31 4.32
CA ASN A 205 6.19 18.91 4.72
C ASN A 205 5.88 20.06 3.74
N ILE A 206 4.65 20.13 3.24
CA ILE A 206 4.20 21.20 2.37
C ILE A 206 3.01 21.86 3.05
N ASP A 207 3.25 23.05 3.59
CA ASP A 207 2.19 23.94 4.07
C ASP A 207 1.37 24.42 2.88
N TRP A 208 0.14 23.92 2.80
CA TRP A 208 -0.80 24.19 1.73
C TRP A 208 -1.26 25.65 1.74
N ASN A 209 -1.51 26.20 2.93
CA ASN A 209 -2.10 27.52 3.08
C ASN A 209 -1.08 28.62 2.76
N ASN A 210 0.17 28.44 3.19
CA ASN A 210 1.22 29.42 2.96
C ASN A 210 1.86 29.31 1.58
N LYS A 211 1.46 28.32 0.75
CA LYS A 211 1.95 28.04 -0.61
C LYS A 211 3.48 27.85 -0.70
N ASN A 212 4.15 27.87 0.44
CA ASN A 212 5.58 27.77 0.60
C ASN A 212 5.85 26.41 1.24
N GLY A 213 6.17 25.41 0.43
CA GLY A 213 6.61 24.12 0.94
C GLY A 213 7.86 24.30 1.79
N ARG A 214 7.78 23.93 3.08
CA ARG A 214 8.93 23.95 3.99
C ARG A 214 9.46 22.54 4.13
N LEU A 215 10.63 22.29 3.56
CA LEU A 215 11.31 21.01 3.76
C LEU A 215 11.47 20.76 5.27
N MET A 216 10.76 19.76 5.78
CA MET A 216 10.94 19.29 7.14
C MET A 216 12.04 18.25 7.08
N GLU A 217 13.26 18.65 7.44
CA GLU A 217 14.41 17.76 7.37
C GLU A 217 14.39 16.75 8.53
N VAL A 218 13.64 15.66 8.34
CA VAL A 218 13.69 14.51 9.26
C VAL A 218 14.75 13.55 8.76
N SER A 219 15.79 13.35 9.57
CA SER A 219 16.87 12.42 9.23
C SER A 219 16.41 10.98 9.37
N LEU A 220 16.80 10.14 8.42
CA LEU A 220 16.55 8.71 8.52
C LEU A 220 17.33 8.12 9.72
N PRO A 221 16.69 7.31 10.59
CA PRO A 221 17.38 6.57 11.63
C PRO A 221 18.59 5.77 11.09
N SER A 222 19.70 5.77 11.82
CA SER A 222 20.94 5.14 11.36
C SER A 222 20.81 3.64 11.14
N ASN A 223 19.97 2.95 11.92
CA ASN A 223 19.68 1.52 11.76
C ASN A 223 18.97 1.19 10.44
N LEU A 224 18.34 2.18 9.81
CA LEU A 224 17.60 2.03 8.55
C LEU A 224 18.43 2.32 7.31
N LEU A 225 19.60 2.97 7.46
CA LEU A 225 20.48 3.30 6.32
C LEU A 225 20.94 2.06 5.56
N LYS A 226 21.06 0.90 6.23
CA LYS A 226 21.42 -0.39 5.62
C LYS A 226 20.43 -0.90 4.57
N TYR A 227 19.20 -0.36 4.56
CA TYR A 227 18.16 -0.72 3.61
C TYR A 227 18.12 0.17 2.39
N ASN A 228 18.87 1.28 2.39
CA ASN A 228 18.85 2.20 1.28
C ASN A 228 20.13 2.08 0.47
N LYS A 229 20.01 1.61 -0.77
CA LYS A 229 21.17 1.40 -1.66
C LYS A 229 20.84 1.77 -3.09
N LEU A 230 21.72 2.55 -3.71
CA LEU A 230 21.73 2.73 -5.16
C LEU A 230 22.48 1.56 -5.78
N VAL A 231 21.88 0.88 -6.75
CA VAL A 231 22.55 -0.18 -7.49
C VAL A 231 22.47 0.11 -8.98
N THR A 232 23.64 0.31 -9.60
CA THR A 232 23.74 0.52 -11.05
C THR A 232 23.55 -0.81 -11.79
N LEU A 233 22.50 -0.88 -12.59
CA LEU A 233 22.13 -1.96 -13.49
C LEU A 233 22.46 -1.56 -14.94
N ASP A 234 23.56 -2.07 -15.48
CA ASP A 234 24.07 -1.74 -16.82
C ASP A 234 24.27 -0.22 -17.02
N ALA A 235 23.24 0.50 -17.48
CA ALA A 235 23.20 1.93 -17.73
C ALA A 235 22.12 2.68 -16.92
N TYR A 236 21.47 2.02 -15.97
CA TYR A 236 20.38 2.57 -15.16
C TYR A 236 20.66 2.38 -13.68
N ASP A 237 20.57 3.44 -12.89
CA ASP A 237 20.59 3.32 -11.44
C ASP A 237 19.22 2.88 -10.93
N VAL A 238 19.20 1.73 -10.27
CA VAL A 238 18.01 1.21 -9.59
C VAL A 238 18.19 1.41 -8.10
N GLU A 239 17.34 2.25 -7.54
CA GLU A 239 17.26 2.44 -6.11
C GLU A 239 16.56 1.26 -5.45
N LEU A 240 17.21 0.64 -4.48
CA LEU A 240 16.58 -0.21 -3.49
C LEU A 240 16.20 0.67 -2.31
N ALA A 241 15.06 1.35 -2.43
CA ALA A 241 14.61 2.30 -1.43
C ALA A 241 13.94 1.58 -0.28
N LEU A 242 14.34 1.98 0.92
CA LEU A 242 13.46 1.96 2.05
C LEU A 242 12.32 2.95 1.80
N THR A 243 11.09 2.46 1.74
CA THR A 243 9.93 3.30 1.44
C THR A 243 9.17 3.62 2.72
N PRO A 244 9.04 4.90 3.11
CA PRO A 244 8.23 5.30 4.25
C PRO A 244 6.74 5.24 3.92
N TYR A 245 5.95 4.73 4.86
CA TYR A 245 4.50 4.92 4.89
C TYR A 245 4.17 5.89 6.02
N ILE A 246 3.33 6.87 5.72
CA ILE A 246 2.99 7.97 6.62
C ILE A 246 1.50 7.90 6.91
N LEU A 247 1.16 8.00 8.20
CA LEU A 247 -0.20 8.04 8.68
C LEU A 247 -0.32 9.12 9.75
N SER A 248 -1.14 10.14 9.50
CA SER A 248 -1.49 11.16 10.48
C SER A 248 -2.42 10.58 11.51
N ILE A 249 -2.10 10.78 12.77
CA ILE A 249 -3.02 10.44 13.86
C ILE A 249 -4.07 11.56 13.92
N PRO A 250 -5.37 11.25 13.78
CA PRO A 250 -6.42 12.26 13.82
C PRO A 250 -6.35 13.09 15.11
N ASN A 251 -6.46 14.42 14.97
CA ASN A 251 -6.39 15.38 16.08
C ASN A 251 -5.08 15.35 16.89
N SER A 252 -3.99 14.80 16.33
CA SER A 252 -2.69 14.78 16.98
C SER A 252 -1.67 15.66 16.26
N ASP A 253 -0.65 16.09 17.01
CA ASP A 253 0.56 16.69 16.46
C ASP A 253 1.65 15.68 16.10
N THR A 254 1.27 14.40 15.98
CA THR A 254 2.16 13.30 15.62
C THR A 254 1.80 12.67 14.27
N LEU A 255 2.81 12.10 13.62
CA LEU A 255 2.66 11.18 12.49
C LEU A 255 3.21 9.81 12.89
N LEU A 256 2.53 8.76 12.45
CA LEU A 256 3.06 7.40 12.45
C LEU A 256 3.83 7.19 11.15
N ILE A 257 5.08 6.74 11.28
CA ILE A 257 5.95 6.43 10.17
C ILE A 257 6.36 4.98 10.29
N THR A 258 6.06 4.20 9.26
CA THR A 258 6.56 2.83 9.11
C THR A 258 7.34 2.70 7.82
N PHE A 259 8.03 1.58 7.65
CA PHE A 259 8.78 1.31 6.42
C PHE A 259 8.53 -0.08 5.89
N ASN A 260 8.81 -0.29 4.61
CA ASN A 260 8.55 -1.55 3.93
C ASN A 260 9.53 -2.70 4.23
N LYS A 261 10.67 -2.43 4.89
CA LYS A 261 11.72 -3.41 5.18
C LYS A 261 11.94 -3.71 6.66
N THR A 262 11.26 -2.98 7.55
CA THR A 262 11.34 -3.20 9.00
C THR A 262 9.96 -3.26 9.63
N GLY A 263 9.86 -4.05 10.69
CA GLY A 263 8.71 -4.06 11.58
C GLY A 263 8.57 -2.79 12.42
N ASP A 264 9.63 -1.98 12.51
CA ASP A 264 9.64 -0.79 13.37
C ASP A 264 8.50 0.18 13.07
N ILE A 265 7.98 0.79 14.13
CA ILE A 265 7.02 1.89 14.07
C ILE A 265 7.62 3.11 14.74
N TYR A 266 7.67 4.21 14.01
CA TYR A 266 8.20 5.47 14.47
C TYR A 266 7.08 6.51 14.67
N ILE A 267 7.24 7.34 15.69
CA ILE A 267 6.38 8.49 15.95
C ILE A 267 7.18 9.75 15.67
N LEU A 268 6.73 10.54 14.71
CA LEU A 268 7.27 11.86 14.42
C LEU A 268 6.43 12.95 15.11
N ASP A 269 7.03 13.73 15.99
CA ASP A 269 6.43 14.97 16.50
C ASP A 269 6.59 16.08 15.44
N LYS A 270 5.47 16.59 14.91
CA LYS A 270 5.46 17.61 13.85
C LYS A 270 6.01 18.96 14.31
N ARG A 271 5.98 19.26 15.61
CA ARG A 271 6.43 20.55 16.17
C ARG A 271 7.94 20.59 16.30
N THR A 272 8.53 19.50 16.76
CA THR A 272 9.97 19.39 17.01
C THR A 272 10.71 18.74 15.84
N SER A 273 10.00 18.11 14.90
CA SER A 273 10.57 17.26 13.85
C SER A 273 11.41 16.10 14.39
N THR A 274 11.13 15.65 15.63
CA THR A 274 11.85 14.54 16.26
C THR A 274 11.15 13.23 15.98
N LEU A 275 11.90 12.25 15.49
CA LEU A 275 11.44 10.89 15.22
C LEU A 275 11.85 9.96 16.36
N ASN A 276 10.89 9.34 17.02
CA ASN A 276 11.11 8.38 18.11
C ASN A 276 10.68 6.99 17.66
N LEU A 277 11.43 5.95 18.06
CA LEU A 277 11.06 4.56 17.86
C LEU A 277 10.13 4.13 19.00
N GLU A 278 8.96 3.58 18.69
CA GLU A 278 8.00 3.15 19.71
C GLU A 278 7.93 1.61 19.83
N VAL A 279 7.90 0.88 18.72
CA VAL A 279 7.61 -0.56 18.71
C VAL A 279 8.52 -1.31 17.73
N SER A 280 9.03 -2.48 18.14
CA SER A 280 9.89 -3.34 17.31
C SER A 280 9.56 -4.84 17.36
N GLU A 281 8.37 -5.27 17.82
CA GLU A 281 8.10 -6.70 18.07
C GLU A 281 6.98 -7.32 17.22
N PHE A 282 7.30 -8.38 16.50
CA PHE A 282 6.39 -9.28 15.79
C PHE A 282 6.67 -10.71 16.26
N GLU A 283 5.63 -11.50 16.49
CA GLU A 283 5.82 -12.84 17.06
C GLU A 283 6.23 -13.86 16.01
N PHE A 284 5.76 -13.72 14.77
CA PHE A 284 6.11 -14.60 13.66
C PHE A 284 7.16 -14.02 12.70
N ALA A 285 7.62 -12.79 12.90
CA ALA A 285 8.75 -12.25 12.13
C ALA A 285 10.07 -12.55 12.86
N SER A 286 10.71 -13.66 12.53
CA SER A 286 11.95 -14.10 13.19
C SER A 286 13.22 -13.37 12.71
N SER A 287 13.12 -12.44 11.76
CA SER A 287 14.27 -11.59 11.38
C SER A 287 13.81 -10.36 10.62
N GLU A 288 14.44 -9.22 10.91
CA GLU A 288 14.41 -8.06 10.03
C GLU A 288 14.76 -8.48 8.59
N ALA A 289 14.32 -7.71 7.58
CA ALA A 289 14.81 -7.94 6.24
C ALA A 289 16.35 -7.91 6.25
N LYS A 290 16.99 -8.85 5.56
CA LYS A 290 18.44 -8.78 5.31
C LYS A 290 18.74 -7.52 4.51
N SER A 291 19.86 -6.87 4.82
CA SER A 291 20.34 -5.77 3.97
C SER A 291 20.67 -6.31 2.57
N PHE A 292 20.69 -5.44 1.58
CA PHE A 292 21.03 -5.89 0.22
C PHE A 292 22.46 -6.45 0.14
N ASP A 293 23.40 -5.87 0.89
CA ASP A 293 24.80 -6.32 0.96
C ASP A 293 24.93 -7.71 1.59
N GLU A 294 24.16 -7.99 2.65
CA GLU A 294 24.08 -9.32 3.24
C GLU A 294 23.48 -10.36 2.28
N PHE A 295 22.54 -9.93 1.44
CA PHE A 295 21.88 -10.82 0.49
C PHE A 295 22.76 -11.09 -0.75
N MET A 296 23.64 -10.16 -1.15
CA MET A 296 24.43 -10.27 -2.39
C MET A 296 25.87 -9.77 -2.26
N PRO A 297 26.78 -10.52 -1.65
CA PRO A 297 28.14 -10.05 -1.49
C PRO A 297 28.94 -9.96 -2.80
N ASN A 298 28.66 -10.74 -3.88
CA ASN A 298 29.61 -10.89 -5.02
C ASN A 298 29.03 -11.34 -6.40
N GLU A 299 27.81 -10.96 -6.83
CA GLU A 299 27.22 -11.53 -8.07
C GLU A 299 26.96 -10.58 -9.25
N SER A 300 27.00 -11.14 -10.47
CA SER A 300 26.97 -10.42 -11.76
C SER A 300 25.60 -10.33 -12.46
N ASN A 301 24.56 -11.06 -12.02
CA ASN A 301 23.22 -11.01 -12.65
C ASN A 301 22.19 -10.31 -11.74
N LEU A 302 22.25 -8.98 -11.74
CA LEU A 302 21.53 -8.13 -10.81
C LEU A 302 20.00 -8.10 -11.06
N THR A 303 19.51 -8.18 -12.31
CA THR A 303 18.07 -8.14 -12.62
C THR A 303 17.30 -9.32 -12.03
N ARG A 304 17.76 -10.56 -12.24
CA ARG A 304 17.14 -11.76 -11.66
C ARG A 304 17.13 -11.67 -10.14
N ARG A 305 18.25 -11.20 -9.59
CA ARG A 305 18.50 -11.11 -8.16
C ARG A 305 17.66 -10.04 -7.46
N LEU A 306 17.30 -8.94 -8.11
CA LEU A 306 16.34 -7.97 -7.54
C LEU A 306 14.95 -8.57 -7.33
N GLY A 307 14.48 -9.37 -8.30
CA GLY A 307 13.25 -10.15 -8.15
C GLY A 307 13.34 -11.12 -6.98
N GLU A 308 14.46 -11.85 -6.87
CA GLU A 308 14.74 -12.74 -5.74
C GLU A 308 14.82 -11.99 -4.41
N TYR A 309 15.47 -10.82 -4.33
CA TYR A 309 15.57 -10.03 -3.10
C TYR A 309 14.19 -9.61 -2.58
N ASN A 310 13.32 -9.11 -3.45
CA ASN A 310 11.95 -8.77 -3.07
C ASN A 310 11.14 -10.02 -2.66
N ASN A 311 11.38 -11.15 -3.32
CA ASN A 311 10.74 -12.42 -3.01
C ASN A 311 11.33 -13.15 -1.80
N LEU A 312 12.54 -12.82 -1.35
CA LEU A 312 13.20 -13.53 -0.24
C LEU A 312 13.33 -12.65 1.01
N THR A 313 13.14 -11.33 0.91
CA THR A 313 13.09 -10.45 2.07
C THR A 313 11.69 -10.31 2.66
N ALA A 314 11.64 -9.99 3.95
CA ALA A 314 10.42 -9.57 4.60
C ALA A 314 9.90 -8.27 3.96
N PHE A 315 8.59 -8.15 3.87
CA PHE A 315 7.89 -6.96 3.41
C PHE A 315 6.87 -6.56 4.47
N TYR A 316 6.91 -5.30 4.88
CA TYR A 316 5.93 -4.74 5.78
C TYR A 316 5.08 -3.72 5.02
N GLY A 317 3.76 -3.86 5.07
CA GLY A 317 2.84 -2.93 4.44
C GLY A 317 2.66 -1.64 5.25
N PRO A 318 1.88 -0.70 4.69
CA PRO A 318 1.45 0.50 5.41
C PRO A 318 0.62 0.14 6.65
N MET A 319 0.60 1.05 7.62
CA MET A 319 -0.40 1.04 8.68
C MET A 319 -1.66 1.75 8.23
N ILE A 320 -2.82 1.20 8.59
CA ILE A 320 -4.12 1.80 8.29
C ILE A 320 -4.90 1.89 9.60
N PHE A 321 -5.48 3.07 9.86
CA PHE A 321 -6.29 3.30 11.05
C PHE A 321 -7.75 2.91 10.81
N ASP A 322 -8.32 2.15 11.73
CA ASP A 322 -9.74 1.87 11.81
C ASP A 322 -10.40 2.77 12.85
N GLN A 323 -11.08 3.80 12.36
CA GLN A 323 -11.79 4.75 13.22
C GLN A 323 -12.96 4.11 13.98
N LYS A 324 -13.60 3.07 13.45
CA LYS A 324 -14.74 2.43 14.11
C LYS A 324 -14.26 1.61 15.31
N ASN A 325 -13.21 0.83 15.12
CA ASN A 325 -12.68 -0.09 16.14
C ASN A 325 -11.59 0.54 17.02
N GLN A 326 -11.09 1.73 16.65
CA GLN A 326 -10.00 2.44 17.35
C GLN A 326 -8.73 1.59 17.45
N VAL A 327 -8.32 1.01 16.32
CA VAL A 327 -7.14 0.14 16.18
C VAL A 327 -6.36 0.49 14.92
N TYR A 328 -5.11 0.04 14.85
CA TYR A 328 -4.34 0.06 13.61
C TYR A 328 -4.17 -1.35 13.06
N TYR A 329 -4.23 -1.45 11.74
CA TYR A 329 -3.94 -2.66 11.00
C TYR A 329 -2.62 -2.52 10.26
N ARG A 330 -1.80 -3.57 10.27
CA ARG A 330 -0.61 -3.67 9.41
C ARG A 330 -0.52 -5.07 8.85
N VAL A 331 -0.40 -5.17 7.52
CA VAL A 331 -0.11 -6.45 6.87
C VAL A 331 1.38 -6.57 6.64
N TYR A 332 1.95 -7.74 6.88
CA TYR A 332 3.33 -8.02 6.52
C TYR A 332 3.48 -9.43 5.94
N SER A 333 4.61 -9.67 5.28
CA SER A 333 5.00 -10.96 4.73
C SER A 333 6.41 -11.23 5.24
N PRO A 334 6.67 -12.35 5.96
CA PRO A 334 8.03 -12.69 6.35
C PRO A 334 8.89 -12.97 5.12
N ALA A 335 10.20 -13.04 5.34
CA ALA A 335 11.12 -13.62 4.37
C ALA A 335 10.62 -15.03 3.99
N ALA A 336 10.60 -15.34 2.70
CA ALA A 336 10.30 -16.72 2.29
C ALA A 336 11.46 -17.62 2.74
N SER A 337 11.15 -18.83 3.21
CA SER A 337 12.16 -19.89 3.25
C SER A 337 12.66 -20.15 1.83
N GLU A 338 13.87 -20.68 1.67
CA GLU A 338 14.42 -20.99 0.33
C GLU A 338 13.55 -21.98 -0.47
N SER A 339 12.60 -22.68 0.19
CA SER A 339 11.53 -23.41 -0.48
C SER A 339 10.54 -22.43 -1.11
N HIS A 340 10.26 -22.58 -2.41
CA HIS A 340 9.33 -21.77 -3.21
C HIS A 340 7.85 -21.81 -2.76
N ASP A 341 7.57 -22.13 -1.50
CA ASP A 341 6.22 -22.04 -0.94
C ASP A 341 5.78 -20.58 -0.91
N SER A 342 4.55 -20.34 -1.35
CA SER A 342 3.95 -19.00 -1.38
C SER A 342 4.05 -18.36 0.01
N LYS A 343 4.63 -17.15 0.10
CA LYS A 343 4.69 -16.38 1.35
C LYS A 343 3.31 -16.31 1.99
N SER A 344 3.21 -16.78 3.23
CA SER A 344 2.08 -16.45 4.08
C SER A 344 2.08 -14.94 4.33
N HIS A 345 0.90 -14.34 4.33
CA HIS A 345 0.74 -12.95 4.75
C HIS A 345 0.19 -12.95 6.17
N PHE A 346 0.49 -11.91 6.93
CA PHE A 346 0.06 -11.78 8.31
C PHE A 346 -0.61 -10.42 8.50
N LEU A 347 -1.68 -10.38 9.30
CA LEU A 347 -2.34 -9.15 9.74
C LEU A 347 -2.09 -8.95 11.22
N VAL A 348 -1.47 -7.82 11.58
CA VAL A 348 -1.25 -7.41 12.96
C VAL A 348 -2.24 -6.32 13.33
N ILE A 349 -2.82 -6.43 14.51
CA ILE A 349 -3.70 -5.41 15.11
C ILE A 349 -2.98 -4.75 16.27
N TYR A 350 -2.95 -3.42 16.27
CA TYR A 350 -2.44 -2.60 17.38
C TYR A 350 -3.56 -1.75 17.98
N ASP A 351 -3.48 -1.46 19.28
CA ASP A 351 -4.32 -0.42 19.88
C ASP A 351 -3.79 1.00 19.60
N LEU A 352 -4.43 2.01 20.18
CA LEU A 352 -4.07 3.41 20.00
C LEU A 352 -2.68 3.76 20.56
N ASP A 353 -2.19 3.00 21.54
CA ASP A 353 -0.87 3.14 22.16
C ASP A 353 0.17 2.25 21.47
N LEU A 354 -0.15 1.75 20.26
CA LEU A 354 0.68 0.86 19.44
C LEU A 354 1.04 -0.46 20.13
N LYS A 355 0.32 -0.88 21.16
CA LYS A 355 0.49 -2.20 21.74
C LYS A 355 -0.14 -3.23 20.83
N LYS A 356 0.61 -4.29 20.49
CA LYS A 356 0.11 -5.43 19.73
C LYS A 356 -1.04 -6.10 20.49
N LEU A 357 -2.22 -6.15 19.86
CA LEU A 357 -3.41 -6.81 20.38
C LEU A 357 -3.55 -8.24 19.88
N ASP A 358 -3.25 -8.46 18.59
CA ASP A 358 -3.39 -9.77 17.96
C ASP A 358 -2.64 -9.85 16.62
N GLU A 359 -2.48 -11.08 16.11
CA GLU A 359 -1.72 -11.37 14.90
C GLU A 359 -2.26 -12.62 14.19
N PHE A 360 -2.61 -12.51 12.90
CA PHE A 360 -3.29 -13.56 12.14
C PHE A 360 -2.55 -13.93 10.88
N ILE A 361 -2.57 -15.22 10.52
CA ILE A 361 -2.19 -15.68 9.19
C ILE A 361 -3.34 -15.40 8.24
N LEU A 362 -3.07 -14.59 7.20
CA LEU A 362 -3.95 -14.41 6.06
C LEU A 362 -3.73 -15.55 5.05
N PRO A 363 -4.80 -16.10 4.45
CA PRO A 363 -4.67 -17.07 3.36
C PRO A 363 -3.80 -16.55 2.21
N ASN A 364 -3.10 -17.45 1.49
CA ASN A 364 -2.13 -17.10 0.42
C ASN A 364 -2.72 -16.38 -0.81
N ARG A 365 -4.03 -16.05 -0.79
CA ARG A 365 -4.76 -15.34 -1.84
C ARG A 365 -5.01 -13.87 -1.53
N PHE A 366 -4.63 -13.42 -0.34
CA PHE A 366 -4.78 -12.03 0.08
C PHE A 366 -3.72 -11.18 -0.60
N GLY A 367 -4.15 -10.05 -1.17
CA GLY A 367 -3.27 -9.02 -1.69
C GLY A 367 -2.94 -7.99 -0.61
N ILE A 368 -2.68 -6.76 -1.06
CA ILE A 368 -2.43 -5.62 -0.19
C ILE A 368 -3.76 -5.11 0.37
N VAL A 369 -3.74 -4.61 1.60
CA VAL A 369 -4.89 -3.92 2.19
C VAL A 369 -5.10 -2.60 1.45
N ASP A 370 -6.33 -2.37 0.97
CA ASP A 370 -6.63 -1.13 0.27
C ASP A 370 -7.29 -0.08 1.15
N PHE A 371 -8.26 -0.47 1.98
CA PHE A 371 -8.96 0.49 2.85
C PHE A 371 -9.70 -0.16 4.03
N VAL A 372 -10.07 0.66 5.01
CA VAL A 372 -11.04 0.32 6.06
C VAL A 372 -12.36 1.01 5.74
N GLY A 373 -13.41 0.23 5.52
CA GLY A 373 -14.78 0.74 5.32
C GLY A 373 -15.64 0.57 6.57
N LYS A 374 -16.96 0.84 6.47
CA LYS A 374 -17.84 0.76 7.65
C LYS A 374 -17.99 -0.66 8.20
N ASP A 375 -17.88 -1.65 7.31
CA ASP A 375 -18.12 -3.06 7.64
C ASP A 375 -16.82 -3.78 8.04
N GLY A 376 -15.65 -3.22 7.73
CA GLY A 376 -14.37 -3.76 8.17
C GLY A 376 -13.19 -3.43 7.26
N LEU A 377 -12.17 -4.29 7.29
CA LEU A 377 -10.95 -4.18 6.50
C LEU A 377 -11.13 -4.82 5.12
N TYR A 378 -10.88 -4.08 4.05
CA TYR A 378 -11.00 -4.56 2.69
C TYR A 378 -9.62 -4.86 2.11
N ILE A 379 -9.39 -6.14 1.82
CA ILE A 379 -8.13 -6.64 1.26
C ILE A 379 -8.40 -7.14 -0.14
N ARG A 380 -7.72 -6.56 -1.11
CA ARG A 380 -7.91 -6.94 -2.51
C ARG A 380 -7.50 -8.39 -2.72
N LYS A 381 -8.24 -9.15 -3.54
CA LYS A 381 -7.79 -10.49 -3.96
C LYS A 381 -6.58 -10.36 -4.89
N ARG A 382 -5.52 -11.14 -4.62
CA ARG A 382 -4.29 -11.13 -5.42
C ARG A 382 -4.52 -11.59 -6.86
N VAL A 383 -5.37 -12.60 -7.04
CA VAL A 383 -5.78 -13.08 -8.36
C VAL A 383 -7.20 -12.60 -8.60
N GLN A 384 -7.36 -11.72 -9.59
CA GLN A 384 -8.66 -11.29 -10.09
C GLN A 384 -9.00 -12.21 -11.27
N LEU A 385 -10.09 -12.95 -11.15
CA LEU A 385 -10.48 -13.94 -12.17
C LEU A 385 -11.30 -13.32 -13.30
N ASN A 386 -11.88 -12.14 -13.05
CA ASN A 386 -12.70 -11.41 -14.00
C ASN A 386 -12.22 -9.96 -14.10
N GLU A 387 -11.77 -9.55 -15.29
CA GLU A 387 -11.26 -8.19 -15.55
C GLU A 387 -12.35 -7.11 -15.47
N GLU A 388 -13.63 -7.50 -15.54
CA GLU A 388 -14.79 -6.63 -15.37
C GLU A 388 -15.22 -6.46 -13.90
N GLN A 389 -14.41 -6.97 -12.96
CA GLN A 389 -14.73 -6.92 -11.54
C GLN A 389 -13.53 -6.51 -10.69
N LEU A 390 -13.82 -5.85 -9.58
CA LEU A 390 -12.90 -5.71 -8.46
C LEU A 390 -13.38 -6.58 -7.31
N GLU A 391 -12.55 -7.53 -6.92
CA GLU A 391 -12.84 -8.46 -5.84
C GLU A 391 -11.98 -8.19 -4.60
N TYR A 392 -12.64 -8.14 -3.44
CA TYR A 392 -12.02 -7.99 -2.13
C TYR A 392 -12.48 -9.10 -1.18
N TYR A 393 -11.61 -9.45 -0.25
CA TYR A 393 -11.97 -10.03 1.03
C TYR A 393 -12.35 -8.89 1.99
N MET A 394 -13.45 -9.05 2.71
CA MET A 394 -13.91 -8.13 3.74
C MET A 394 -13.76 -8.82 5.10
N LEU A 395 -12.85 -8.31 5.92
CA LEU A 395 -12.61 -8.83 7.28
C LEU A 395 -13.35 -7.96 8.29
N SER A 396 -14.29 -8.54 9.01
CA SER A 396 -14.98 -7.87 10.12
C SER A 396 -14.45 -8.41 11.44
N PHE A 397 -14.31 -7.53 12.42
CA PHE A 397 -13.75 -7.85 13.74
C PHE A 397 -14.80 -7.60 14.81
N SER A 398 -15.04 -8.60 15.67
CA SER A 398 -15.78 -8.43 16.93
C SER A 398 -14.87 -8.79 18.09
N LYS A 399 -14.93 -8.01 19.18
CA LYS A 399 -14.22 -8.38 20.42
C LYS A 399 -14.90 -9.62 21.01
N LYS A 400 -14.09 -10.57 21.49
CA LYS A 400 -14.57 -11.76 22.20
C LYS A 400 -15.12 -11.44 23.58
#